data_AF-A0A522P5Z9-F1
#
_entry.id   AF-A0A522P5Z9-F1
#
_cell.length_a   1.000
_cell.length_b   1.000
_cell.length_c   1.000
_cell.angle_alpha   90.00
_cell.angle_beta   90.00
_cell.angle_gamma   90.00
#
_symmetry.space_group_name_H-M   'P 1'
#
loop_
_entity.id
_entity.type
_entity.pdbx_description
1 polymer ?
#
loop_
_entity_poly.entity_id
_entity_poly.type
_entity_poly.pdbx_seq_one_letter_code
_entity_poly.pdbx_strand_id
1 'polypeptide(L)'
;MKNAPGLIEIFRAGKHVAVDGRTLEFSAADIAQIASNYDPALSEAPMVVGHPQLNAPAYGWAKSLRAEGDMLYAEPHQVDAQFAALVNAGRYKKRSASIFLPDTPGNPTPGKMYLRHIGFLGAAAPAVTGLRDAQFADGGAAVEFAMPASYLGRSMVDILQRVRDWFVETQGAEKADQIIPQWQLRSLDDMSTEDDVIAAPAYAAPANAGTTLETDMSENQQAVDFAAREAGLNTRQSEIEAREKAIADRETADRRTAAVSFAAQLVTDGKLLPRHKEPVVELLMAFAPDKPLEFAAADGAVKKPGAEVLRELLDSLPKQINYAEKSGADNAPSTAEFAAPVGTTIDAGRADIYARAKQYQAQNPNVDWLAAVRAVGG
;
A
#
# COMPACT_ATOMS: atom_id res chain seq x y z
N MET A 1 -29.60 -9.34 -40.45
CA MET A 1 -28.17 -9.27 -40.08
C MET A 1 -28.12 -9.45 -38.56
N LYS A 2 -27.46 -10.50 -38.08
CA LYS A 2 -27.45 -10.87 -36.65
C LYS A 2 -26.63 -9.82 -35.88
N ASN A 3 -27.21 -9.22 -34.84
CA ASN A 3 -26.55 -8.22 -33.99
C ASN A 3 -25.28 -8.85 -33.38
N ALA A 4 -24.13 -8.21 -33.58
CA ALA A 4 -22.89 -8.58 -32.92
C ALA A 4 -23.03 -8.30 -31.40
N PRO A 5 -22.53 -9.18 -30.51
CA PRO A 5 -22.58 -8.96 -29.07
C PRO A 5 -21.88 -7.64 -28.72
N GLY A 6 -22.49 -6.87 -27.81
CA GLY A 6 -22.21 -5.45 -27.53
C GLY A 6 -20.76 -5.14 -27.14
N LEU A 7 -19.95 -4.81 -28.13
CA LEU A 7 -18.60 -4.27 -27.96
C LEU A 7 -18.66 -2.93 -27.22
N ILE A 8 -17.82 -2.76 -26.21
CA ILE A 8 -17.71 -1.52 -25.43
C ILE A 8 -16.46 -0.74 -25.83
N GLU A 9 -16.59 0.58 -25.99
CA GLU A 9 -15.45 1.48 -26.22
C GLU A 9 -14.66 1.65 -24.91
N ILE A 10 -13.37 1.28 -24.92
CA ILE A 10 -12.54 1.31 -23.70
C ILE A 10 -11.38 2.30 -23.78
N PHE A 11 -10.92 2.63 -24.98
CA PHE A 11 -9.77 3.51 -25.18
C PHE A 11 -9.74 4.11 -26.58
N ARG A 12 -9.01 5.22 -26.75
CA ARG A 12 -8.81 5.92 -28.02
C ARG A 12 -7.35 6.32 -28.19
N ALA A 13 -6.84 6.34 -29.41
CA ALA A 13 -5.56 6.98 -29.74
C ALA A 13 -5.57 8.47 -29.37
N GLY A 14 -4.40 9.03 -29.06
CA GLY A 14 -4.22 10.42 -28.66
C GLY A 14 -3.36 10.56 -27.40
N LYS A 15 -3.31 11.80 -26.90
CA LYS A 15 -2.57 12.14 -25.68
C LYS A 15 -3.45 11.95 -24.46
N HIS A 16 -3.01 11.11 -23.54
CA HIS A 16 -3.69 10.80 -22.29
C HIS A 16 -2.78 11.05 -21.11
N VAL A 17 -3.36 11.54 -20.02
CA VAL A 17 -2.65 11.71 -18.75
C VAL A 17 -2.91 10.47 -17.90
N ALA A 18 -1.86 9.71 -17.61
CA ALA A 18 -1.93 8.58 -16.72
C ALA A 18 -2.23 9.02 -15.28
N VAL A 19 -2.73 8.10 -14.45
CA VAL A 19 -3.08 8.36 -13.05
C VAL A 19 -1.88 8.85 -12.23
N ASP A 20 -0.66 8.53 -12.65
CA ASP A 20 0.60 9.00 -12.04
C ASP A 20 1.04 10.41 -12.54
N GLY A 21 0.23 11.05 -13.38
CA GLY A 21 0.47 12.40 -13.92
C GLY A 21 1.30 12.45 -15.20
N ARG A 22 1.81 11.32 -15.72
CA ARG A 22 2.58 11.31 -16.96
C ARG A 22 1.67 11.44 -18.18
N THR A 23 2.05 12.29 -19.13
CA THR A 23 1.37 12.37 -20.42
C THR A 23 1.96 11.34 -21.38
N LEU A 24 1.12 10.44 -21.88
CA LEU A 24 1.49 9.39 -22.84
C LEU A 24 0.70 9.62 -24.13
N GLU A 25 1.36 9.43 -25.27
CA GLU A 25 0.76 9.54 -26.59
C GLU A 25 0.64 8.15 -27.20
N PHE A 26 -0.58 7.80 -27.63
CA PHE A 26 -0.89 6.52 -28.27
C PHE A 26 -1.30 6.77 -29.71
N SER A 27 -0.63 6.11 -30.64
CA SER A 27 -0.97 6.12 -32.06
C SER A 27 -2.03 5.05 -32.39
N ALA A 28 -2.66 5.14 -33.56
CA ALA A 28 -3.55 4.10 -34.08
C ALA A 28 -2.83 2.74 -34.21
N ALA A 29 -1.53 2.75 -34.50
CA ALA A 29 -0.73 1.54 -34.57
C ALA A 29 -0.57 0.88 -33.20
N ASP A 30 -0.48 1.67 -32.12
CA ASP A 30 -0.43 1.14 -30.75
C ASP A 30 -1.78 0.50 -30.38
N ILE A 31 -2.90 1.12 -30.77
CA ILE A 31 -4.24 0.54 -30.57
C ILE A 31 -4.37 -0.81 -31.29
N ALA A 32 -3.91 -0.88 -32.54
CA ALA A 32 -3.91 -2.12 -33.31
C ALA A 32 -2.98 -3.17 -32.69
N GLN A 33 -1.81 -2.76 -32.17
CA GLN A 33 -0.90 -3.65 -31.48
C GLN A 33 -1.56 -4.26 -30.24
N ILE A 34 -2.15 -3.44 -29.37
CA ILE A 34 -2.82 -3.90 -28.15
C ILE A 34 -3.91 -4.93 -28.48
N ALA A 35 -4.77 -4.63 -29.45
CA ALA A 35 -5.84 -5.56 -29.85
C ALA A 35 -5.29 -6.88 -30.39
N SER A 36 -4.26 -6.84 -31.23
CA SER A 36 -3.65 -8.04 -31.83
C SER A 36 -2.84 -8.88 -30.86
N ASN A 37 -2.32 -8.25 -29.80
CA ASN A 37 -1.43 -8.87 -28.83
C ASN A 37 -2.18 -9.41 -27.60
N TYR A 38 -3.46 -9.07 -27.44
CA TYR A 38 -4.27 -9.51 -26.31
C TYR A 38 -4.62 -10.99 -26.40
N ASP A 39 -4.32 -11.73 -25.33
CA ASP A 39 -4.64 -13.15 -25.20
C ASP A 39 -5.18 -13.44 -23.79
N PRO A 40 -6.50 -13.68 -23.64
CA PRO A 40 -7.12 -14.02 -22.35
C PRO A 40 -6.44 -15.20 -21.63
N ALA A 41 -5.80 -16.13 -22.36
CA ALA A 41 -5.10 -17.25 -21.76
C ALA A 41 -3.78 -16.84 -21.06
N LEU A 42 -3.15 -15.74 -21.49
CA LEU A 42 -1.96 -15.18 -20.83
C LEU A 42 -2.35 -14.31 -19.63
N SER A 43 -3.27 -13.38 -19.85
CA SER A 43 -3.81 -12.51 -18.82
C SER A 43 -5.13 -11.94 -19.30
N GLU A 44 -6.22 -12.44 -18.72
CA GLU A 44 -7.55 -11.91 -18.93
C GLU A 44 -7.72 -10.59 -18.16
N ALA A 45 -8.17 -9.55 -18.84
CA ALA A 45 -8.31 -8.22 -18.26
C ALA A 45 -9.64 -8.09 -17.48
N PRO A 46 -9.61 -7.81 -16.17
CA PRO A 46 -10.82 -7.64 -15.37
C PRO A 46 -11.53 -6.34 -15.67
N MET A 47 -12.85 -6.37 -15.53
CA MET A 47 -13.70 -5.20 -15.39
C MET A 47 -13.81 -4.83 -13.92
N VAL A 48 -13.36 -3.64 -13.57
CA VAL A 48 -13.30 -3.16 -12.18
C VAL A 48 -13.94 -1.80 -12.07
N VAL A 49 -14.37 -1.42 -10.85
CA VAL A 49 -14.80 -0.05 -10.58
C VAL A 49 -13.57 0.81 -10.30
N GLY A 50 -13.36 1.86 -11.09
CA GLY A 50 -12.18 2.73 -11.01
C GLY A 50 -10.89 2.10 -11.53
N HIS A 51 -9.74 2.51 -10.98
CA HIS A 51 -8.43 1.91 -11.27
C HIS A 51 -7.74 1.42 -9.98
N PRO A 52 -8.26 0.39 -9.31
CA PRO A 52 -7.63 -0.18 -8.12
C PRO A 52 -6.26 -0.75 -8.46
N GLN A 53 -5.30 -0.63 -7.54
CA GLN A 53 -3.94 -1.15 -7.75
C GLN A 53 -3.90 -2.67 -7.89
N LEU A 54 -4.81 -3.37 -7.20
CA LEU A 54 -4.89 -4.82 -7.16
C LEU A 54 -5.80 -5.41 -8.26
N ASN A 55 -6.36 -4.59 -9.15
CA ASN A 55 -7.30 -5.03 -10.19
C ASN A 55 -8.48 -5.85 -9.64
N ALA A 56 -8.88 -5.56 -8.40
CA ALA A 56 -9.92 -6.26 -7.66
C ALA A 56 -10.86 -5.26 -6.95
N PRO A 57 -12.12 -5.65 -6.69
CA PRO A 57 -12.79 -6.87 -7.16
C PRO A 57 -13.13 -6.82 -8.67
N ALA A 58 -13.10 -7.98 -9.33
CA ALA A 58 -13.47 -8.11 -10.74
C ALA A 58 -14.98 -8.39 -10.87
N TYR A 59 -15.65 -7.58 -11.68
CA TYR A 59 -17.09 -7.65 -11.96
C TYR A 59 -17.40 -8.23 -13.34
N GLY A 60 -16.37 -8.69 -14.05
CA GLY A 60 -16.47 -9.25 -15.39
C GLY A 60 -15.09 -9.29 -16.05
N TRP A 61 -15.05 -9.79 -17.28
CA TRP A 61 -13.80 -10.02 -18.00
C TRP A 61 -13.91 -9.61 -19.47
N ALA A 62 -12.78 -9.22 -20.06
CA ALA A 62 -12.69 -8.96 -21.50
C ALA A 62 -12.31 -10.24 -22.25
N LYS A 63 -13.24 -10.78 -23.02
CA LYS A 63 -13.04 -11.99 -23.83
C LYS A 63 -12.16 -11.73 -25.06
N SER A 64 -12.32 -10.57 -25.69
CA SER A 64 -11.55 -10.21 -26.88
C SER A 64 -11.43 -8.70 -27.00
N LEU A 65 -10.40 -8.24 -27.73
CA LEU A 65 -10.22 -6.83 -28.08
C LEU A 65 -10.31 -6.65 -29.59
N ARG A 66 -10.86 -5.50 -29.99
CA ARG A 66 -10.96 -5.12 -31.40
C ARG A 66 -10.53 -3.68 -31.57
N ALA A 67 -9.60 -3.45 -32.50
CA ALA A 67 -9.22 -2.11 -32.94
C ALA A 67 -10.04 -1.72 -34.17
N GLU A 68 -10.63 -0.52 -34.16
CA GLU A 68 -11.24 0.10 -35.34
C GLU A 68 -10.72 1.54 -35.47
N GLY A 69 -9.79 1.75 -36.40
CA GLY A 69 -9.13 3.05 -36.58
C GLY A 69 -8.41 3.47 -35.30
N ASP A 70 -8.86 4.59 -34.72
CA ASP A 70 -8.30 5.17 -33.49
C ASP A 70 -8.96 4.64 -32.21
N MET A 71 -9.93 3.73 -32.29
CA MET A 71 -10.70 3.25 -31.13
C MET A 71 -10.37 1.79 -30.79
N LEU A 72 -10.28 1.52 -29.49
CA LEU A 72 -10.17 0.18 -28.93
C LEU A 72 -11.50 -0.23 -28.29
N TYR A 73 -11.98 -1.39 -28.70
CA TYR A 73 -13.19 -2.02 -28.22
C TYR A 73 -12.86 -3.30 -27.45
N ALA A 74 -13.66 -3.61 -26.43
CA ALA A 74 -13.62 -4.89 -25.73
C ALA A 74 -14.95 -5.63 -25.82
N GLU A 75 -14.89 -6.96 -25.92
CA GLU A 75 -16.04 -7.85 -25.80
C GLU A 75 -16.18 -8.31 -24.33
N PRO A 76 -17.21 -7.85 -23.59
CA PRO A 76 -17.47 -8.30 -22.23
C PRO A 76 -17.92 -9.76 -22.17
N HIS A 77 -17.52 -10.46 -21.11
CA HIS A 77 -17.92 -11.83 -20.78
C HIS A 77 -17.91 -12.03 -19.26
N GLN A 78 -18.70 -12.98 -18.77
CA GLN A 78 -18.82 -13.29 -17.32
C GLN A 78 -19.08 -12.05 -16.45
N VAL A 79 -19.89 -11.12 -16.97
CA VAL A 79 -20.22 -9.89 -16.26
C VAL A 79 -21.21 -10.19 -15.15
N ASP A 80 -20.93 -9.71 -13.95
CA ASP A 80 -21.85 -9.77 -12.82
C ASP A 80 -23.16 -9.04 -13.16
N ALA A 81 -24.29 -9.67 -12.87
CA ALA A 81 -25.60 -9.17 -13.26
C ALA A 81 -25.96 -7.84 -12.56
N GLN A 82 -25.58 -7.68 -11.29
CA GLN A 82 -25.82 -6.43 -10.55
C GLN A 82 -24.94 -5.31 -11.10
N PHE A 83 -23.68 -5.61 -11.42
CA PHE A 83 -22.79 -4.65 -12.07
C PHE A 83 -23.29 -4.24 -13.45
N ALA A 84 -23.77 -5.19 -14.27
CA ALA A 84 -24.36 -4.90 -15.57
C ALA A 84 -25.58 -3.98 -15.44
N ALA A 85 -26.45 -4.22 -14.45
CA ALA A 85 -27.59 -3.35 -14.15
C ALA A 85 -27.16 -1.94 -13.73
N LEU A 86 -26.12 -1.78 -12.91
CA LEU A 86 -25.58 -0.47 -12.50
C LEU A 86 -24.99 0.32 -13.68
N VAL A 87 -24.28 -0.36 -14.58
CA VAL A 87 -23.73 0.25 -15.80
C VAL A 87 -24.85 0.68 -16.74
N ASN A 88 -25.84 -0.21 -16.98
CA ASN A 88 -26.99 0.08 -17.83
C ASN A 88 -27.90 1.17 -17.24
N ALA A 89 -28.01 1.26 -15.91
CA ALA A 89 -28.67 2.34 -15.19
C ALA A 89 -27.87 3.66 -15.20
N GLY A 90 -26.68 3.68 -15.82
CA GLY A 90 -25.85 4.88 -15.95
C GLY A 90 -25.21 5.34 -14.64
N ARG A 91 -25.06 4.46 -13.64
CA ARG A 91 -24.32 4.76 -12.39
C ARG A 91 -22.82 4.80 -12.62
N TYR A 92 -22.35 3.98 -13.55
CA TYR A 92 -21.02 4.09 -14.14
C TYR A 92 -21.22 4.38 -15.62
N LYS A 93 -20.94 5.61 -16.08
CA LYS A 93 -21.03 5.99 -17.51
C LYS A 93 -19.69 6.03 -18.23
N LYS A 94 -18.60 6.27 -17.51
CA LYS A 94 -17.27 6.47 -18.09
C LYS A 94 -16.40 5.23 -18.01
N ARG A 95 -15.66 4.95 -19.07
CA ARG A 95 -14.81 3.76 -19.25
C ARG A 95 -13.37 4.23 -19.42
N SER A 96 -12.42 3.46 -18.96
CA SER A 96 -11.01 3.71 -19.23
C SER A 96 -10.22 2.41 -19.19
N ALA A 97 -9.32 2.23 -20.15
CA ALA A 97 -8.37 1.13 -20.15
C ALA A 97 -7.13 1.48 -19.32
N SER A 98 -6.67 0.55 -18.51
CA SER A 98 -5.32 0.57 -17.94
C SER A 98 -4.43 -0.34 -18.79
N ILE A 99 -3.31 0.20 -19.26
CA ILE A 99 -2.43 -0.48 -20.24
C ILE A 99 -1.05 -0.67 -19.61
N PHE A 100 -0.51 -1.88 -19.69
CA PHE A 100 0.90 -2.16 -19.45
C PHE A 100 1.74 -1.62 -20.60
N LEU A 101 2.76 -0.81 -20.28
CA LEU A 101 3.77 -0.39 -21.24
C LEU A 101 4.80 -1.52 -21.46
N PRO A 102 5.57 -1.49 -22.58
CA PRO A 102 6.55 -2.52 -22.93
C PRO A 102 7.50 -2.91 -21.79
N ASP A 103 7.94 -1.93 -21.01
CA ASP A 103 8.92 -2.10 -19.92
C ASP A 103 8.29 -2.23 -18.53
N THR A 104 6.97 -2.39 -18.44
CA THR A 104 6.27 -2.45 -17.14
C THR A 104 6.46 -3.82 -16.48
N PRO A 105 6.92 -3.90 -15.22
CA PRO A 105 6.99 -5.15 -14.48
C PRO A 105 5.61 -5.83 -14.39
N GLY A 106 5.56 -7.14 -14.61
CA GLY A 106 4.31 -7.91 -14.58
C GLY A 106 3.48 -7.84 -15.88
N ASN A 107 3.99 -7.20 -16.93
CA ASN A 107 3.39 -7.28 -18.26
C ASN A 107 3.49 -8.72 -18.80
N PRO A 108 2.37 -9.37 -19.19
CA PRO A 108 2.39 -10.74 -19.71
C PRO A 108 3.13 -10.86 -21.04
N THR A 109 3.30 -9.76 -21.79
CA THR A 109 4.05 -9.71 -23.04
C THR A 109 5.14 -8.63 -22.97
N PRO A 110 6.31 -8.91 -22.36
CA PRO A 110 7.41 -7.95 -22.29
C PRO A 110 7.80 -7.41 -23.67
N GLY A 111 8.07 -6.11 -23.76
CA GLY A 111 8.41 -5.44 -25.03
C GLY A 111 7.22 -5.02 -25.90
N LYS A 112 5.98 -5.33 -25.50
CA LYS A 112 4.76 -4.90 -26.19
C LYS A 112 3.74 -4.32 -25.22
N MET A 113 2.82 -3.50 -25.71
CA MET A 113 1.72 -3.00 -24.88
C MET A 113 0.65 -4.08 -24.67
N TYR A 114 0.05 -4.11 -23.47
CA TYR A 114 -0.96 -5.11 -23.11
C TYR A 114 -2.07 -4.51 -22.24
N LEU A 115 -3.31 -4.95 -22.39
CA LEU A 115 -4.42 -4.48 -21.57
C LEU A 115 -4.34 -5.07 -20.16
N ARG A 116 -4.21 -4.22 -19.14
CA ARG A 116 -4.20 -4.64 -17.74
C ARG A 116 -5.61 -4.87 -17.20
N HIS A 117 -6.47 -3.86 -17.33
CA HIS A 117 -7.86 -3.91 -16.85
C HIS A 117 -8.73 -2.82 -17.47
N ILE A 118 -10.06 -2.98 -17.38
CA ILE A 118 -11.06 -2.01 -17.83
C ILE A 118 -11.72 -1.40 -16.60
N GLY A 119 -11.48 -0.10 -16.38
CA GLY A 119 -12.07 0.68 -15.31
C GLY A 119 -13.43 1.26 -15.70
N PHE A 120 -14.43 1.03 -14.87
CA PHE A 120 -15.74 1.67 -14.95
C PHE A 120 -15.81 2.78 -13.89
N LEU A 121 -15.94 4.01 -14.38
CA LEU A 121 -15.94 5.23 -13.60
C LEU A 121 -17.37 5.81 -13.52
N GLY A 122 -17.73 6.26 -12.32
CA GLY A 122 -18.98 6.98 -12.03
C GLY A 122 -18.85 8.46 -12.39
N ALA A 123 -18.87 9.33 -11.38
CA ALA A 123 -18.70 10.78 -11.52
C ALA A 123 -17.23 11.24 -11.64
N ALA A 124 -16.26 10.33 -11.51
CA ALA A 124 -14.84 10.65 -11.68
C ALA A 124 -14.54 10.96 -13.16
N ALA A 125 -13.87 12.09 -13.41
CA ALA A 125 -13.53 12.55 -14.75
C ALA A 125 -12.64 11.51 -15.47
N PRO A 126 -13.01 11.04 -16.68
CA PRO A 126 -12.21 10.08 -17.41
C PRO A 126 -10.93 10.74 -17.93
N ALA A 127 -9.79 10.05 -17.80
CA ALA A 127 -8.53 10.47 -18.39
C ALA A 127 -8.58 10.49 -19.94
N VAL A 128 -9.56 9.80 -20.54
CA VAL A 128 -9.84 9.79 -21.98
C VAL A 128 -11.14 10.55 -22.25
N THR A 129 -11.04 11.68 -22.95
CA THR A 129 -12.21 12.49 -23.32
C THR A 129 -12.88 11.92 -24.59
N GLY A 130 -14.20 11.74 -24.57
CA GLY A 130 -15.01 11.46 -25.77
C GLY A 130 -15.41 10.00 -26.02
N LEU A 131 -15.35 9.12 -25.02
CA LEU A 131 -15.89 7.74 -25.12
C LEU A 131 -17.42 7.73 -24.98
N ARG A 132 -18.09 6.87 -25.77
CA ARG A 132 -19.53 6.61 -25.62
C ARG A 132 -19.83 5.90 -24.30
N ASP A 133 -21.02 6.12 -23.76
CA ASP A 133 -21.48 5.45 -22.55
C ASP A 133 -21.63 3.94 -22.84
N ALA A 134 -21.00 3.07 -22.04
CA ALA A 134 -21.17 1.62 -22.24
C ALA A 134 -22.58 1.15 -21.88
N GLN A 135 -23.11 0.26 -22.70
CA GLN A 135 -24.32 -0.53 -22.47
C GLN A 135 -23.97 -1.99 -22.75
N PHE A 136 -24.31 -2.88 -21.83
CA PHE A 136 -24.19 -4.32 -22.06
C PHE A 136 -25.43 -4.80 -22.82
N ALA A 137 -25.22 -5.59 -23.87
CA ALA A 137 -26.32 -6.19 -24.62
C ALA A 137 -27.04 -7.24 -23.74
N ASP A 138 -28.37 -7.23 -23.76
CA ASP A 138 -29.20 -8.20 -23.04
C ASP A 138 -29.10 -9.56 -23.75
N GLY A 139 -28.27 -10.45 -23.19
CA GLY A 139 -28.02 -11.80 -23.72
C GLY A 139 -28.93 -12.80 -23.02
N GLY A 140 -29.91 -13.33 -23.75
CA GLY A 140 -31.02 -14.12 -23.21
C GLY A 140 -30.65 -15.41 -22.47
N ALA A 141 -31.48 -15.69 -21.46
CA ALA A 141 -31.79 -16.97 -20.82
C ALA A 141 -30.60 -17.87 -20.45
N ALA A 142 -29.91 -17.51 -19.36
CA ALA A 142 -29.23 -18.49 -18.53
C ALA A 142 -30.23 -19.01 -17.48
N VAL A 143 -30.41 -20.32 -17.43
CA VAL A 143 -31.18 -20.99 -16.36
C VAL A 143 -30.38 -20.83 -15.07
N GLU A 144 -30.86 -19.96 -14.19
CA GLU A 144 -30.34 -19.78 -12.84
C GLU A 144 -30.86 -20.89 -11.92
N PHE A 145 -29.93 -21.66 -11.32
CA PHE A 145 -30.24 -22.34 -10.07
C PHE A 145 -29.91 -21.38 -8.93
N ALA A 146 -30.85 -20.50 -8.62
CA ALA A 146 -30.80 -19.73 -7.39
C ALA A 146 -31.08 -20.69 -6.22
N MET A 147 -30.09 -20.89 -5.34
CA MET A 147 -30.39 -21.25 -3.97
C MET A 147 -31.28 -20.14 -3.42
N PRO A 148 -32.50 -20.44 -2.94
CA PRO A 148 -33.43 -19.40 -2.55
C PRO A 148 -32.83 -18.62 -1.37
N ALA A 149 -32.91 -17.29 -1.44
CA ALA A 149 -32.37 -16.38 -0.44
C ALA A 149 -32.91 -16.65 0.99
N SER A 150 -34.05 -17.35 1.08
CA SER A 150 -34.64 -17.87 2.32
C SER A 150 -33.71 -18.82 3.10
N TYR A 151 -32.84 -19.59 2.43
CA TYR A 151 -31.90 -20.49 3.09
C TYR A 151 -30.72 -19.76 3.77
N LEU A 152 -30.25 -18.67 3.14
CA LEU A 152 -29.26 -17.76 3.73
C LEU A 152 -29.89 -16.93 4.86
N GLY A 153 -31.13 -16.45 4.68
CA GLY A 153 -31.90 -15.70 5.68
C GLY A 153 -32.05 -16.44 7.00
N ARG A 154 -32.58 -17.67 6.97
CA ARG A 154 -32.77 -18.50 8.18
C ARG A 154 -31.46 -18.82 8.91
N SER A 155 -30.42 -19.15 8.15
CA SER A 155 -29.09 -19.43 8.73
C SER A 155 -28.52 -18.23 9.48
N MET A 156 -28.76 -17.01 8.99
CA MET A 156 -28.33 -15.78 9.66
C MET A 156 -29.20 -15.44 10.87
N VAL A 157 -30.51 -15.66 10.81
CA VAL A 157 -31.43 -15.47 11.95
C VAL A 157 -31.06 -16.40 13.12
N ASP A 158 -30.77 -17.68 12.85
CA ASP A 158 -30.35 -18.64 13.87
C ASP A 158 -29.03 -18.25 14.55
N ILE A 159 -28.06 -17.73 13.77
CA ILE A 159 -26.78 -17.25 14.31
C ILE A 159 -27.01 -16.02 15.18
N LEU A 160 -27.80 -15.05 14.73
CA LEU A 160 -28.09 -13.83 15.48
C LEU A 160 -28.88 -14.12 16.75
N GLN A 161 -29.78 -15.11 16.72
CA GLN A 161 -30.52 -15.54 17.90
C GLN A 161 -29.60 -16.20 18.94
N ARG A 162 -28.66 -17.07 18.51
CA ARG A 162 -27.64 -17.64 19.42
C ARG A 162 -26.70 -16.59 20.01
N VAL A 163 -26.33 -15.58 19.23
CA VAL A 163 -25.53 -14.45 19.73
C VAL A 163 -26.32 -13.60 20.73
N ARG A 164 -27.61 -13.37 20.48
CA ARG A 164 -28.50 -12.68 21.42
C ARG A 164 -28.63 -13.45 22.73
N ASP A 165 -28.87 -14.76 22.67
CA ASP A 165 -29.01 -15.59 23.88
C ASP A 165 -27.73 -15.58 24.71
N TRP A 166 -26.57 -15.64 24.07
CA TRP A 166 -25.27 -15.46 24.73
C TRP A 166 -25.12 -14.06 25.37
N PHE A 167 -25.60 -13.01 24.71
CA PHE A 167 -25.59 -11.65 25.26
C PHE A 167 -26.56 -11.48 26.45
N VAL A 168 -27.73 -12.12 26.39
CA VAL A 168 -28.69 -12.13 27.51
C VAL A 168 -28.07 -12.80 28.72
N GLU A 169 -27.38 -13.92 28.53
CA GLU A 169 -26.72 -14.68 29.60
C GLU A 169 -25.55 -13.91 30.23
N THR A 170 -24.76 -13.19 29.43
CA THR A 170 -23.56 -12.50 29.90
C THR A 170 -23.80 -11.08 30.40
N GLN A 171 -24.76 -10.35 29.82
CA GLN A 171 -24.94 -8.90 30.05
C GLN A 171 -26.37 -8.50 30.43
N GLY A 172 -27.27 -9.47 30.58
CA GLY A 172 -28.66 -9.26 30.96
C GLY A 172 -29.56 -8.90 29.77
N ALA A 173 -30.85 -9.21 29.92
CA ALA A 173 -31.84 -9.08 28.86
C ALA A 173 -32.03 -7.64 28.34
N GLU A 174 -31.86 -6.64 29.20
CA GLU A 174 -32.10 -5.22 28.87
C GLU A 174 -31.05 -4.67 27.89
N LYS A 175 -29.78 -5.09 28.02
CA LYS A 175 -28.72 -4.70 27.08
C LYS A 175 -28.80 -5.48 25.77
N ALA A 176 -29.18 -6.75 25.84
CA ALA A 176 -29.38 -7.56 24.64
C ALA A 176 -30.51 -6.98 23.76
N ASP A 177 -31.59 -6.47 24.36
CA ASP A 177 -32.72 -5.89 23.64
C ASP A 177 -32.42 -4.49 23.04
N GLN A 178 -31.42 -3.77 23.57
CA GLN A 178 -30.92 -2.53 22.96
C GLN A 178 -30.05 -2.78 21.72
N ILE A 179 -29.30 -3.88 21.71
CA ILE A 179 -28.32 -4.18 20.64
C ILE A 179 -28.95 -5.03 19.54
N ILE A 180 -29.75 -6.03 19.92
CA ILE A 180 -30.50 -6.90 19.00
C ILE A 180 -31.94 -7.00 19.52
N PRO A 181 -32.79 -6.02 19.15
CA PRO A 181 -34.18 -6.02 19.57
C PRO A 181 -34.92 -7.26 19.04
N GLN A 182 -35.72 -7.91 19.90
CA GLN A 182 -36.39 -9.17 19.53
C GLN A 182 -37.37 -9.03 18.34
N TRP A 183 -38.01 -7.86 18.20
CA TRP A 183 -38.93 -7.59 17.10
C TRP A 183 -38.22 -7.53 15.74
N GLN A 184 -36.94 -7.14 15.72
CA GLN A 184 -36.15 -7.00 14.51
C GLN A 184 -35.67 -8.37 13.98
N LEU A 185 -35.41 -9.31 14.89
CA LEU A 185 -35.18 -10.72 14.53
C LEU A 185 -36.46 -11.36 13.97
N ARG A 186 -37.62 -11.09 14.57
CA ARG A 186 -38.90 -11.60 14.08
C ARG A 186 -39.25 -11.07 12.69
N SER A 187 -39.00 -9.78 12.42
CA SER A 187 -39.21 -9.23 11.07
C SER A 187 -38.28 -9.86 10.02
N LEU A 188 -37.05 -10.24 10.41
CA LEU A 188 -36.11 -10.92 9.50
C LEU A 188 -36.51 -12.38 9.26
N ASP A 189 -37.09 -13.05 10.27
CA ASP A 189 -37.63 -14.41 10.15
C ASP A 189 -38.90 -14.44 9.27
N ASP A 190 -39.82 -13.49 9.48
CA ASP A 190 -41.03 -13.33 8.67
C ASP A 190 -40.67 -13.05 7.19
N MET A 191 -39.69 -12.17 6.94
CA MET A 191 -39.15 -11.90 5.60
C MET A 191 -38.43 -13.09 4.96
N SER A 192 -37.97 -14.06 5.77
CA SER A 192 -37.28 -15.27 5.30
C SER A 192 -38.24 -16.44 5.04
N THR A 193 -39.53 -16.26 5.30
CA THR A 193 -40.57 -17.31 5.29
C THR A 193 -41.60 -17.15 4.16
N GLU A 194 -41.69 -15.98 3.52
CA GLU A 194 -42.66 -15.72 2.43
C GLU A 194 -42.23 -16.25 1.05
N ASP A 195 -41.94 -17.55 0.95
CA ASP A 195 -41.74 -18.20 -0.36
C ASP A 195 -42.30 -19.64 -0.43
N ASP A 196 -43.35 -19.95 0.35
CA ASP A 196 -44.07 -21.23 0.24
C ASP A 196 -45.57 -21.03 -0.08
N VAL A 197 -45.87 -21.28 -1.36
CA VAL A 197 -47.11 -21.88 -1.92
C VAL A 197 -48.41 -21.05 -1.92
N ILE A 198 -48.85 -20.74 -3.14
CA ILE A 198 -50.22 -20.38 -3.52
C ILE A 198 -51.21 -21.41 -2.95
N ALA A 199 -52.00 -21.02 -1.94
CA ALA A 199 -53.29 -21.63 -1.64
C ALA A 199 -54.22 -20.57 -1.04
N ALA A 200 -54.86 -19.79 -1.91
CA ALA A 200 -55.95 -18.91 -1.49
C ALA A 200 -57.12 -19.75 -0.92
N PRO A 201 -57.64 -19.48 0.29
CA PRO A 201 -58.95 -19.97 0.67
C PRO A 201 -59.99 -19.14 -0.11
N ALA A 202 -60.85 -19.85 -0.84
CA ALA A 202 -61.96 -19.27 -1.59
C ALA A 202 -62.99 -18.61 -0.65
N TYR A 203 -63.20 -17.30 -0.80
CA TYR A 203 -64.41 -16.62 -0.34
C TYR A 203 -64.85 -15.59 -1.39
N ALA A 204 -66.13 -15.58 -1.70
CA ALA A 204 -66.73 -14.88 -2.84
C ALA A 204 -67.38 -13.54 -2.47
N ALA A 205 -67.11 -12.51 -3.29
CA ALA A 205 -67.88 -11.29 -3.59
C ALA A 205 -68.18 -10.26 -2.45
N PRO A 206 -68.46 -8.95 -2.76
CA PRO A 206 -68.76 -8.35 -4.06
C PRO A 206 -67.94 -7.09 -4.44
N ALA A 207 -68.21 -6.63 -5.66
CA ALA A 207 -67.61 -5.47 -6.31
C ALA A 207 -68.00 -4.12 -5.68
N ASN A 208 -67.09 -3.15 -5.88
CA ASN A 208 -67.17 -1.70 -5.66
C ASN A 208 -67.05 -1.19 -4.22
N ALA A 209 -65.84 -0.74 -3.86
CA ALA A 209 -65.62 0.51 -3.15
C ALA A 209 -64.22 1.03 -3.52
N GLY A 210 -64.13 2.27 -4.00
CA GLY A 210 -62.90 2.86 -4.49
C GLY A 210 -61.77 2.84 -3.46
N THR A 211 -60.56 2.56 -3.94
CA THR A 211 -59.34 2.82 -3.20
C THR A 211 -58.47 3.69 -4.09
N THR A 212 -58.45 4.98 -3.75
CA THR A 212 -57.42 5.92 -4.15
C THR A 212 -56.05 5.27 -3.94
N LEU A 213 -55.30 5.10 -5.02
CA LEU A 213 -53.86 4.87 -4.96
C LEU A 213 -53.25 6.15 -4.38
N GLU A 214 -53.06 6.19 -3.06
CA GLU A 214 -52.12 7.15 -2.44
C GLU A 214 -50.72 6.74 -2.87
N THR A 215 -50.37 7.11 -4.09
CA THR A 215 -48.98 7.21 -4.56
C THR A 215 -48.48 8.56 -4.06
N ASP A 216 -48.28 8.68 -2.76
CA ASP A 216 -47.59 9.83 -2.18
C ASP A 216 -46.70 9.37 -1.02
N MET A 217 -45.73 8.52 -1.37
CA MET A 217 -44.50 8.36 -0.59
C MET A 217 -43.35 9.05 -1.33
N SER A 218 -43.42 10.38 -1.33
CA SER A 218 -42.29 11.31 -1.23
C SER A 218 -40.97 10.94 -1.93
N GLU A 219 -40.81 11.39 -3.19
CA GLU A 219 -39.51 11.55 -3.87
C GLU A 219 -38.49 12.36 -3.03
N ASN A 220 -38.96 13.17 -2.10
CA ASN A 220 -38.13 14.03 -1.26
C ASN A 220 -37.47 13.27 -0.08
N GLN A 221 -38.06 12.18 0.42
CA GLN A 221 -37.45 11.37 1.50
C GLN A 221 -36.33 10.47 0.97
N GLN A 222 -36.47 9.91 -0.24
CA GLN A 222 -35.42 9.11 -0.87
C GLN A 222 -34.19 9.96 -1.25
N ALA A 223 -34.39 11.17 -1.78
CA ALA A 223 -33.27 12.07 -2.14
C ALA A 223 -32.45 12.51 -0.90
N VAL A 224 -33.11 12.74 0.24
CA VAL A 224 -32.45 13.09 1.51
C VAL A 224 -31.66 11.90 2.08
N ASP A 225 -32.16 10.68 1.93
CA ASP A 225 -31.49 9.45 2.42
C ASP A 225 -30.23 9.11 1.59
N PHE A 226 -30.27 9.30 0.26
CA PHE A 226 -29.07 9.16 -0.58
C PHE A 226 -28.02 10.24 -0.31
N ALA A 227 -28.43 11.50 -0.17
CA ALA A 227 -27.50 12.60 0.14
C ALA A 227 -26.83 12.41 1.51
N ALA A 228 -27.59 11.95 2.52
CA ALA A 228 -27.05 11.61 3.83
C ALA A 228 -26.07 10.44 3.77
N ARG A 229 -26.35 9.41 2.96
CA ARG A 229 -25.48 8.24 2.78
C ARG A 229 -24.20 8.58 2.02
N GLU A 230 -24.27 9.42 0.98
CA GLU A 230 -23.11 9.91 0.24
C GLU A 230 -22.21 10.79 1.13
N ALA A 231 -22.81 11.70 1.93
CA ALA A 231 -22.08 12.48 2.92
C ALA A 231 -21.41 11.60 3.98
N GLY A 232 -22.08 10.52 4.41
CA GLY A 232 -21.52 9.53 5.34
C GLY A 232 -20.36 8.74 4.74
N LEU A 233 -20.43 8.36 3.47
CA LEU A 233 -19.34 7.68 2.76
C LEU A 233 -18.13 8.59 2.53
N ASN A 234 -18.36 9.84 2.12
CA ASN A 234 -17.28 10.82 1.93
C ASN A 234 -16.58 11.14 3.25
N THR A 235 -17.34 11.26 4.35
CA THR A 235 -16.77 11.42 5.69
C THR A 235 -15.88 10.22 6.05
N ARG A 236 -16.38 8.99 5.90
CA ARG A 236 -15.60 7.77 6.17
C ARG A 236 -14.35 7.65 5.30
N GLN A 237 -14.44 7.98 4.01
CA GLN A 237 -13.30 7.97 3.11
C GLN A 237 -12.23 8.96 3.57
N SER A 238 -12.64 10.19 3.93
CA SER A 238 -11.70 11.20 4.44
C SER A 238 -11.05 10.78 5.78
N GLU A 239 -11.80 10.09 6.65
CA GLU A 239 -11.28 9.56 7.91
C GLU A 239 -10.27 8.44 7.69
N ILE A 240 -10.53 7.55 6.72
CA ILE A 240 -9.62 6.46 6.35
C ILE A 240 -8.34 7.04 5.76
N GLU A 241 -8.44 7.96 4.79
CA GLU A 241 -7.28 8.62 4.18
C GLU A 241 -6.45 9.38 5.23
N ALA A 242 -7.11 10.07 6.16
CA ALA A 242 -6.43 10.74 7.27
C ALA A 242 -5.72 9.75 8.20
N ARG A 243 -6.33 8.60 8.50
CA ARG A 243 -5.71 7.54 9.33
C ARG A 243 -4.54 6.88 8.63
N GLU A 244 -4.68 6.53 7.35
CA GLU A 244 -3.60 5.93 6.56
C GLU A 244 -2.40 6.87 6.47
N LYS A 245 -2.64 8.16 6.21
CA LYS A 245 -1.60 9.18 6.24
C LYS A 245 -0.95 9.29 7.62
N ALA A 246 -1.74 9.32 8.70
CA ALA A 246 -1.21 9.40 10.05
C ALA A 246 -0.34 8.17 10.42
N ILE A 247 -0.69 6.98 9.94
CA ILE A 247 0.11 5.77 10.13
C ILE A 247 1.42 5.89 9.34
N ALA A 248 1.37 6.27 8.06
CA ALA A 248 2.56 6.43 7.22
C ALA A 248 3.53 7.51 7.76
N ASP A 249 2.99 8.62 8.27
CA ASP A 249 3.76 9.69 8.90
C ASP A 249 4.42 9.19 10.20
N ARG A 250 3.68 8.42 11.02
CA ARG A 250 4.21 7.82 12.25
C ARG A 250 5.32 6.81 11.98
N GLU A 251 5.13 5.90 11.01
CA GLU A 251 6.15 4.93 10.62
C GLU A 251 7.42 5.60 10.10
N THR A 252 7.27 6.69 9.33
CA THR A 252 8.40 7.47 8.85
C THR A 252 9.13 8.19 9.99
N ALA A 253 8.39 8.74 10.95
CA ALA A 253 8.97 9.36 12.15
C ALA A 253 9.70 8.34 13.04
N ASP A 254 9.12 7.16 13.25
CA ASP A 254 9.71 6.07 14.03
C ASP A 254 11.00 5.57 13.36
N ARG A 255 10.99 5.37 12.04
CA ARG A 255 12.20 5.01 11.27
C ARG A 255 13.29 6.07 11.37
N ARG A 256 12.93 7.35 11.26
CA ARG A 256 13.90 8.45 11.38
C ARG A 256 14.47 8.50 12.80
N THR A 257 13.65 8.30 13.82
CA THR A 257 14.08 8.24 15.22
C THR A 257 15.08 7.09 15.44
N ALA A 258 14.79 5.91 14.90
CA ALA A 258 15.69 4.76 14.95
C ALA A 258 17.01 4.99 14.19
N ALA A 259 16.98 5.68 13.04
CA ALA A 259 18.19 6.02 12.31
C ALA A 259 19.05 7.06 13.07
N VAL A 260 18.42 8.07 13.68
CA VAL A 260 19.10 9.10 14.47
C VAL A 260 19.73 8.51 15.73
N SER A 261 19.04 7.60 16.43
CA SER A 261 19.58 6.94 17.62
C SER A 261 20.77 6.05 17.26
N PHE A 262 20.66 5.26 16.19
CA PHE A 262 21.75 4.43 15.68
C PHE A 262 22.99 5.26 15.32
N ALA A 263 22.82 6.34 14.54
CA ALA A 263 23.93 7.20 14.15
C ALA A 263 24.55 7.93 15.37
N ALA A 264 23.74 8.31 16.38
CA ALA A 264 24.26 8.88 17.62
C ALA A 264 25.11 7.87 18.41
N GLN A 265 24.67 6.61 18.47
CA GLN A 265 25.41 5.54 19.15
C GLN A 265 26.78 5.31 18.49
N LEU A 266 26.85 5.26 17.16
CA LEU A 266 28.12 5.11 16.43
C LEU A 266 29.09 6.27 16.69
N VAL A 267 28.57 7.49 16.88
CA VAL A 267 29.40 8.65 17.27
C VAL A 267 29.94 8.45 18.68
N THR A 268 29.10 8.07 19.64
CA THR A 268 29.54 7.77 21.02
C THR A 268 30.59 6.67 21.06
N ASP A 269 30.42 5.61 20.25
CA ASP A 269 31.34 4.48 20.18
C ASP A 269 32.66 4.80 19.48
N GLY A 270 32.78 6.00 18.89
CA GLY A 270 33.97 6.42 18.15
C GLY A 270 34.06 5.85 16.75
N LYS A 271 33.04 5.14 16.26
CA LYS A 271 33.00 4.51 14.93
C LYS A 271 32.60 5.49 13.82
N LEU A 272 31.90 6.57 14.18
CA LEU A 272 31.43 7.59 13.25
C LEU A 272 31.84 9.00 13.70
N LEU A 273 32.20 9.86 12.75
CA LEU A 273 32.45 11.28 13.01
C LEU A 273 31.11 12.03 13.22
N PRO A 274 31.03 13.03 14.11
CA PRO A 274 29.80 13.80 14.33
C PRO A 274 29.28 14.46 13.03
N ARG A 275 30.18 14.91 12.16
CA ARG A 275 29.83 15.50 10.84
C ARG A 275 29.12 14.53 9.89
N HIS A 276 29.26 13.23 10.12
CA HIS A 276 28.70 12.18 9.27
C HIS A 276 27.36 11.65 9.78
N LYS A 277 26.90 12.11 10.95
CA LYS A 277 25.64 11.67 11.55
C LYS A 277 24.44 11.91 10.63
N GLU A 278 24.26 13.14 10.15
CA GLU A 278 23.13 13.50 9.28
C GLU A 278 23.15 12.75 7.94
N PRO A 279 24.28 12.67 7.19
CA PRO A 279 24.35 11.86 5.98
C PRO A 279 23.97 10.38 6.18
N VAL A 280 24.39 9.77 7.29
CA VAL A 280 24.05 8.36 7.60
C VAL A 280 22.56 8.20 7.86
N VAL A 281 21.93 9.15 8.56
CA VAL A 281 20.48 9.14 8.79
C VAL A 281 19.72 9.19 7.47
N GLU A 282 20.08 10.11 6.57
CA GLU A 282 19.42 10.23 5.26
C GLU A 282 19.64 8.98 4.40
N LEU A 283 20.84 8.40 4.42
CA LEU A 283 21.12 7.16 3.69
C LEU A 283 20.29 5.99 4.21
N LEU A 284 20.12 5.87 5.53
CA LEU A 284 19.26 4.84 6.13
C LEU A 284 17.77 5.05 5.76
N MET A 285 17.33 6.31 5.64
CA MET A 285 15.96 6.66 5.24
C MET A 285 15.70 6.45 3.74
N ALA A 286 16.73 6.50 2.90
CA ALA A 286 16.61 6.33 1.45
C ALA A 286 16.31 4.88 1.02
N PHE A 287 16.55 3.89 1.89
CA PHE A 287 16.25 2.50 1.59
C PHE A 287 14.74 2.22 1.69
N ALA A 288 14.18 1.64 0.63
CA ALA A 288 12.82 1.12 0.65
C ALA A 288 12.72 -0.10 1.60
N PRO A 289 11.69 -0.19 2.46
CA PRO A 289 11.55 -1.28 3.42
C PRO A 289 11.34 -2.65 2.75
N ASP A 290 10.68 -2.68 1.58
CA ASP A 290 10.21 -3.92 0.95
C ASP A 290 11.16 -4.46 -0.14
N LYS A 291 12.30 -3.81 -0.36
CA LYS A 291 13.25 -4.21 -1.41
C LYS A 291 14.56 -4.73 -0.79
N PRO A 292 14.82 -6.05 -0.83
CA PRO A 292 16.09 -6.57 -0.37
C PRO A 292 17.22 -6.13 -1.31
N LEU A 293 18.38 -5.88 -0.72
CA LEU A 293 19.65 -5.70 -1.42
C LEU A 293 20.28 -7.08 -1.62
N GLU A 294 20.65 -7.39 -2.86
CA GLU A 294 21.26 -8.67 -3.25
C GLU A 294 22.66 -8.45 -3.84
N PHE A 295 23.67 -9.07 -3.25
CA PHE A 295 25.04 -9.05 -3.77
C PHE A 295 25.81 -10.32 -3.37
N ALA A 296 26.83 -10.68 -4.14
CA ALA A 296 27.73 -11.78 -3.81
C ALA A 296 28.81 -11.30 -2.83
N ALA A 297 28.88 -11.91 -1.66
CA ALA A 297 29.97 -11.76 -0.70
C ALA A 297 30.92 -12.97 -0.77
N ALA A 298 32.09 -12.87 -0.13
CA ALA A 298 33.07 -13.95 -0.07
C ALA A 298 32.50 -15.25 0.52
N ASP A 299 31.51 -15.13 1.42
CA ASP A 299 30.90 -16.24 2.16
C ASP A 299 29.56 -16.71 1.54
N GLY A 300 29.19 -16.17 0.38
CA GLY A 300 27.95 -16.51 -0.33
C GLY A 300 27.10 -15.30 -0.74
N ALA A 301 25.92 -15.55 -1.29
CA ALA A 301 24.97 -14.50 -1.66
C ALA A 301 24.30 -13.89 -0.42
N VAL A 302 24.37 -12.57 -0.27
CA VAL A 302 23.68 -11.81 0.77
C VAL A 302 22.37 -11.28 0.20
N LYS A 303 21.25 -11.57 0.87
CA LYS A 303 19.91 -11.06 0.55
C LYS A 303 19.25 -10.54 1.83
N LYS A 304 19.38 -9.24 2.09
CA LYS A 304 18.87 -8.57 3.30
C LYS A 304 18.35 -7.16 2.96
N PRO A 305 17.48 -6.55 3.78
CA PRO A 305 17.12 -5.14 3.62
C PRO A 305 18.35 -4.24 3.59
N GLY A 306 18.42 -3.29 2.65
CA GLY A 306 19.61 -2.44 2.47
C GLY A 306 19.98 -1.63 3.71
N ALA A 307 18.99 -1.18 4.48
CA ALA A 307 19.22 -0.48 5.74
C ALA A 307 19.81 -1.38 6.84
N GLU A 308 19.59 -2.70 6.79
CA GLU A 308 20.21 -3.65 7.72
C GLU A 308 21.67 -3.87 7.35
N VAL A 309 21.95 -4.10 6.07
CA VAL A 309 23.32 -4.24 5.55
C VAL A 309 24.18 -3.02 5.88
N LEU A 310 23.64 -1.81 5.71
CA LEU A 310 24.37 -0.59 6.06
C LEU A 310 24.63 -0.47 7.57
N ARG A 311 23.67 -0.86 8.42
CA ARG A 311 23.87 -0.86 9.88
C ARG A 311 24.97 -1.84 10.29
N GLU A 312 24.93 -3.07 9.76
CA GLU A 312 25.95 -4.10 10.01
C GLU A 312 27.34 -3.63 9.55
N LEU A 313 27.43 -3.03 8.37
CA LEU A 313 28.68 -2.47 7.85
C LEU A 313 29.23 -1.39 8.78
N LEU A 314 28.43 -0.39 9.15
CA LEU A 314 28.87 0.72 9.99
C LEU A 314 29.24 0.27 11.41
N ASP A 315 28.55 -0.74 11.95
CA ASP A 315 28.87 -1.29 13.26
C ASP A 315 30.15 -2.15 13.25
N SER A 316 30.46 -2.81 12.12
CA SER A 316 31.70 -3.57 11.98
C SER A 316 32.98 -2.71 11.88
N LEU A 317 32.83 -1.40 11.65
CA LEU A 317 33.98 -0.51 11.49
C LEU A 317 34.80 -0.36 12.78
N PRO A 318 36.14 -0.29 12.68
CA PRO A 318 36.98 0.01 13.81
C PRO A 318 36.73 1.43 14.33
N LYS A 319 37.08 1.68 15.60
CA LYS A 319 37.01 3.02 16.19
C LYS A 319 37.91 3.99 15.41
N GLN A 320 37.31 5.04 14.85
CA GLN A 320 38.00 6.10 14.13
C GLN A 320 38.47 7.21 15.07
N ILE A 321 37.71 7.51 16.13
CA ILE A 321 38.08 8.48 17.16
C ILE A 321 38.01 7.84 18.54
N ASN A 322 39.00 8.13 19.38
CA ASN A 322 38.93 7.84 20.81
C ASN A 322 38.59 9.13 21.57
N TYR A 323 37.36 9.25 22.06
CA TYR A 323 36.89 10.40 22.85
C TYR A 323 37.31 10.35 24.33
N ALA A 324 38.10 9.35 24.74
CA ALA A 324 38.67 9.34 26.08
C ALA A 324 39.62 10.54 26.25
N GLU A 325 39.50 11.22 27.39
CA GLU A 325 40.39 12.30 27.78
C GLU A 325 41.85 11.79 27.80
N LYS A 326 42.68 12.35 26.90
CA LYS A 326 44.10 11.99 26.81
C LYS A 326 44.98 12.72 27.83
N SER A 327 44.38 13.59 28.64
CA SER A 327 45.05 14.44 29.64
C SER A 327 44.44 14.29 31.04
N GLY A 328 43.92 13.11 31.41
CA GLY A 328 43.63 12.83 32.81
C GLY A 328 44.92 12.93 33.64
N ALA A 329 44.85 13.54 34.82
CA ALA A 329 45.99 13.81 35.71
C ALA A 329 46.86 12.58 36.05
N ASP A 330 46.38 11.36 35.80
CA ASP A 330 47.12 10.10 35.93
C ASP A 330 48.13 9.83 34.80
N ASN A 331 48.10 10.62 33.72
CA ASN A 331 49.14 10.69 32.69
C ASN A 331 49.80 12.07 32.65
N ALA A 332 49.85 12.79 33.78
CA ALA A 332 50.92 13.76 33.93
C ALA A 332 52.25 12.99 33.75
N PRO A 333 53.17 13.40 32.85
CA PRO A 333 54.50 12.82 32.87
C PRO A 333 54.96 12.90 34.31
N SER A 334 55.32 11.77 34.92
CA SER A 334 55.90 11.78 36.25
C SER A 334 56.95 12.87 36.23
N THR A 335 56.71 13.95 37.00
CA THR A 335 57.64 15.07 37.09
C THR A 335 58.99 14.44 37.34
N ALA A 336 59.85 14.45 36.32
CA ALA A 336 61.21 14.00 36.48
C ALA A 336 61.82 15.00 37.46
N GLU A 337 61.94 14.61 38.73
CA GLU A 337 62.65 15.39 39.73
C GLU A 337 64.13 15.42 39.33
N PHE A 338 64.47 16.41 38.50
CA PHE A 338 65.83 16.81 38.26
C PHE A 338 66.10 18.01 39.14
N ALA A 339 66.91 17.82 40.19
CA ALA A 339 67.42 18.90 41.02
C ALA A 339 68.42 19.75 40.21
N ALA A 340 67.89 20.62 39.36
CA ALA A 340 68.67 21.61 38.64
C ALA A 340 69.20 22.67 39.64
N PRO A 341 70.49 23.06 39.57
CA PRO A 341 71.03 24.18 40.34
C PRO A 341 70.22 25.46 40.11
N VAL A 342 70.15 26.34 41.12
CA VAL A 342 69.39 27.59 41.04
C VAL A 342 69.92 28.44 39.86
N GLY A 343 69.04 28.75 38.90
CA GLY A 343 69.36 29.57 37.72
C GLY A 343 69.41 28.83 36.38
N THR A 344 69.25 27.51 36.33
CA THR A 344 69.18 26.78 35.06
C THR A 344 67.74 26.56 34.58
N THR A 345 67.43 26.99 33.36
CA THR A 345 66.16 26.71 32.68
C THR A 345 66.24 25.33 32.02
N ILE A 346 65.35 24.41 32.42
CA ILE A 346 65.21 23.11 31.75
C ILE A 346 64.25 23.29 30.57
N ASP A 347 64.72 22.95 29.37
CA ASP A 347 63.87 22.87 28.19
C ASP A 347 62.94 21.65 28.31
N ALA A 348 61.64 21.91 28.43
CA ALA A 348 60.62 20.88 28.63
C ALA A 348 60.59 19.85 27.48
N GLY A 349 60.91 20.25 26.25
CA GLY A 349 60.98 19.33 25.11
C GLY A 349 62.16 18.36 25.21
N ARG A 350 63.30 18.83 25.71
CA ARG A 350 64.49 17.97 25.92
C ARG A 350 64.35 17.05 27.13
N ALA A 351 63.67 17.49 28.18
CA ALA A 351 63.35 16.66 29.34
C ALA A 351 62.43 15.49 28.95
N ASP A 352 61.46 15.73 28.07
CA ASP A 352 60.55 14.71 27.57
C ASP A 352 61.26 13.68 26.66
N ILE A 353 62.16 14.13 25.77
CA ILE A 353 63.02 13.23 24.98
C ILE A 353 63.89 12.33 25.88
N TYR A 354 64.47 12.89 26.93
CA TYR A 354 65.25 12.13 27.90
C TYR A 354 64.41 11.05 28.61
N ALA A 355 63.19 11.40 29.05
CA ALA A 355 62.28 10.45 29.69
C ALA A 355 61.89 9.30 28.75
N ARG A 356 61.52 9.62 27.51
CA ARG A 356 61.18 8.64 26.47
C ARG A 356 62.36 7.74 26.12
N ALA A 357 63.56 8.29 25.96
CA ALA A 357 64.77 7.53 25.66
C ALA A 357 65.14 6.56 26.81
N LYS A 358 64.98 6.99 28.06
CA LYS A 358 65.21 6.15 29.24
C LYS A 358 64.21 4.99 29.36
N GLN A 359 62.94 5.25 29.05
CA GLN A 359 61.91 4.21 29.00
C GLN A 359 62.18 3.21 27.86
N TYR A 360 62.60 3.70 26.69
CA TYR A 360 62.98 2.85 25.55
C TYR A 360 64.18 1.95 25.89
N GLN A 361 65.19 2.48 26.60
CA GLN A 361 66.35 1.70 27.04
C GLN A 361 65.98 0.65 28.11
N ALA A 362 65.06 0.97 29.03
CA ALA A 362 64.56 0.00 30.01
C ALA A 362 63.83 -1.19 29.35
N GLN A 363 63.14 -0.95 28.23
CA GLN A 363 62.48 -1.99 27.43
C GLN A 363 63.45 -2.72 26.49
N ASN A 364 64.60 -2.11 26.18
CA ASN A 364 65.60 -2.65 25.25
C ASN A 364 67.01 -2.60 25.88
N PRO A 365 67.36 -3.55 26.78
CA PRO A 365 68.58 -3.49 27.59
C PRO A 365 69.89 -3.49 26.81
N ASN A 366 69.86 -3.94 25.55
CA ASN A 366 71.04 -4.04 24.67
C ASN A 366 71.23 -2.82 23.77
N VAL A 367 70.38 -1.78 23.90
CA VAL A 367 70.46 -0.57 23.06
C VAL A 367 71.29 0.49 23.78
N ASP A 368 72.33 0.97 23.09
CA ASP A 368 73.14 2.08 23.56
C ASP A 368 72.32 3.38 23.64
N TRP A 369 72.68 4.27 24.57
CA TRP A 369 71.94 5.48 24.86
C TRP A 369 71.71 6.37 23.62
N LEU A 370 72.73 6.54 22.78
CA LEU A 370 72.61 7.32 21.54
C LEU A 370 71.60 6.73 20.55
N ALA A 371 71.50 5.40 20.49
CA ALA A 371 70.52 4.72 19.66
C ALA A 371 69.10 4.85 20.25
N ALA A 372 68.97 4.81 21.58
CA ALA A 372 67.69 5.01 22.27
C ALA A 372 67.14 6.43 22.06
N VAL A 373 67.99 7.47 22.11
CA VAL A 373 67.59 8.87 21.84
C VAL A 373 67.11 9.04 20.40
N ARG A 374 67.84 8.50 19.42
CA ARG A 374 67.42 8.53 18.00
C ARG A 374 66.09 7.81 17.77
N ALA A 375 65.87 6.70 18.47
CA ALA A 375 64.63 5.91 18.32
C ALA A 375 63.38 6.67 18.79
N VAL A 376 63.52 7.62 19.72
CA VAL A 376 62.41 8.43 20.24
C VAL A 376 62.28 9.81 19.60
N GLY A 377 63.02 10.07 18.52
CA GLY A 377 62.95 11.31 17.74
C GLY A 377 63.72 12.49 18.34
N GLY A 378 64.77 12.20 19.12
CA GLY A 378 65.66 13.18 19.74
C GLY A 378 66.95 13.48 19.00
#